data_AF-A0A2G6WIV5-F1
#
_entry.id   AF-A0A2G6WIV5-F1
#
_cell.length_a   1.000
_cell.length_b   1.000
_cell.length_c   1.000
_cell.angle_alpha   90.00
_cell.angle_beta   90.00
_cell.angle_gamma   90.00
#
_symmetry.space_group_name_H-M   'P 1'
#
loop_
_entity.id
_entity.type
_entity.pdbx_description
1 polymer ?
#
loop_
_entity_poly.entity_id
_entity_poly.type
_entity_poly.pdbx_seq_one_letter_code
_entity_poly.pdbx_strand_id
1 'polypeptide(L)'
;MVIEIVENKKQSLFVYRNEELLFYSTIKFNWLRKNLIKIFDPTDELILELQSYETPFSSAKFEILFQNKNITKDITEITKTSLSFDQNRTIKRISEKYFPFNLKHSYFLDKIKLTDMKGKFWSTTQKISLNLNMEHEEFINPIIIHILSTKTGYNSNSV
;
A
#
# COMPACT_ATOMS: atom_id res chain seq x y z
N MET A 1 8.64 -5.31 15.09
CA MET A 1 7.23 -5.74 15.05
C MET A 1 6.90 -6.27 13.67
N VAL A 2 6.04 -7.29 13.54
CA VAL A 2 5.69 -7.89 12.25
C VAL A 2 4.28 -7.49 11.85
N ILE A 3 4.13 -6.95 10.64
CA ILE A 3 2.82 -6.77 9.98
C ILE A 3 2.79 -7.67 8.76
N GLU A 4 1.69 -8.41 8.62
CA GLU A 4 1.47 -9.32 7.51
C GLU A 4 0.39 -8.76 6.60
N ILE A 5 0.64 -8.79 5.30
CA ILE A 5 -0.33 -8.39 4.29
C ILE A 5 -0.55 -9.59 3.38
N VAL A 6 -1.80 -10.02 3.28
CA VAL A 6 -2.20 -11.24 2.56
C VAL A 6 -3.13 -10.87 1.42
N GLU A 7 -2.81 -11.34 0.23
CA GLU A 7 -3.69 -11.23 -0.94
C GLU A 7 -4.69 -12.39 -0.99
N ASN A 8 -5.95 -12.08 -1.28
CA ASN A 8 -6.96 -13.10 -1.58
C ASN A 8 -7.10 -13.34 -3.09
N LYS A 9 -7.90 -14.34 -3.47
CA LYS A 9 -8.15 -14.69 -4.89
C LYS A 9 -8.81 -13.57 -5.72
N LYS A 10 -9.37 -12.54 -5.09
CA LYS A 10 -9.99 -11.37 -5.75
C LYS A 10 -9.04 -10.17 -5.79
N GLN A 11 -7.74 -10.38 -5.56
CA GLN A 11 -6.70 -9.34 -5.55
C GLN A 11 -6.96 -8.22 -4.52
N SER A 12 -7.75 -8.55 -3.50
CA SER A 12 -7.98 -7.75 -2.30
C SER A 12 -6.86 -8.04 -1.31
N LEU A 13 -6.43 -7.05 -0.54
CA LEU A 13 -5.36 -7.20 0.45
C LEU A 13 -5.92 -7.05 1.87
N PHE A 14 -5.40 -7.85 2.80
CA PHE A 14 -5.77 -7.83 4.21
C PHE A 14 -4.52 -7.67 5.06
N VAL A 15 -4.55 -6.74 6.01
CA VAL A 15 -3.38 -6.34 6.81
C VAL A 15 -3.59 -6.77 8.26
N TYR A 16 -2.67 -7.56 8.78
CA TYR A 16 -2.73 -8.11 10.12
C TYR A 16 -1.53 -7.68 10.96
N ARG A 17 -1.77 -7.35 12.23
CA ARG A 17 -0.76 -7.19 13.27
C ARG A 17 -1.11 -8.16 14.40
N ASN A 18 -0.22 -9.12 14.68
CA ASN A 18 -0.46 -10.15 15.69
C ASN A 18 -1.83 -10.84 15.53
N GLU A 19 -2.17 -11.27 14.31
CA GLU A 19 -3.45 -11.92 13.94
C GLU A 19 -4.70 -11.01 13.98
N GLU A 20 -4.59 -9.79 14.48
CA GLU A 20 -5.67 -8.80 14.43
C GLU A 20 -5.69 -8.07 13.10
N LEU A 21 -6.87 -7.99 12.45
CA LEU A 21 -7.07 -7.22 11.24
C LEU A 21 -6.95 -5.73 11.56
N LEU A 22 -6.11 -5.01 10.81
CA LEU A 22 -5.96 -3.55 10.92
C LEU A 22 -6.71 -2.82 9.81
N PHE A 23 -6.55 -3.29 8.57
CA PHE A 23 -7.16 -2.69 7.38
C PHE A 23 -7.33 -3.77 6.32
N TYR A 24 -8.26 -3.55 5.40
CA TYR A 24 -8.31 -4.31 4.17
C TYR A 24 -8.66 -3.42 2.99
N SER A 25 -8.33 -3.88 1.79
CA SER A 25 -8.63 -3.18 0.56
C SER A 25 -9.34 -4.07 -0.43
N THR A 26 -10.17 -3.46 -1.27
CA THR A 26 -10.85 -4.13 -2.38
C THR A 26 -10.58 -3.38 -3.68
N ILE A 27 -10.76 -4.08 -4.80
CA ILE A 27 -10.67 -3.48 -6.13
C ILE A 27 -11.93 -3.76 -6.95
N LYS A 28 -12.36 -2.75 -7.69
CA LYS A 28 -13.31 -2.89 -8.78
C LYS A 28 -12.61 -2.52 -10.09
N PHE A 29 -12.44 -3.52 -10.95
CA PHE A 29 -11.89 -3.33 -12.29
C PHE A 29 -12.88 -2.58 -13.18
N ASN A 30 -12.39 -1.61 -13.92
CA ASN A 30 -13.15 -0.88 -14.92
C ASN A 30 -12.48 -1.07 -16.29
N TRP A 31 -13.28 -1.32 -17.32
CA TRP A 31 -12.80 -1.57 -18.67
C TRP A 31 -12.01 -0.37 -19.25
N LEU A 32 -12.25 0.84 -18.74
CA LEU A 32 -11.52 2.06 -19.13
C LEU A 32 -10.15 2.24 -18.43
N ARG A 33 -9.57 1.18 -17.85
CA ARG A 33 -8.30 1.22 -17.07
C ARG A 33 -8.32 2.19 -15.89
N LYS A 34 -9.52 2.45 -15.36
CA LYS A 34 -9.77 3.28 -14.17
C LYS A 34 -10.21 2.40 -13.02
N ASN A 35 -9.28 1.66 -12.43
CA ASN A 35 -9.65 0.78 -11.32
C ASN A 35 -9.98 1.62 -10.09
N LEU A 36 -10.97 1.16 -9.34
CA LEU A 36 -11.38 1.78 -8.10
C LEU A 36 -10.87 0.93 -6.94
N ILE A 37 -10.05 1.53 -6.10
CA ILE A 37 -9.49 0.90 -4.90
C ILE A 37 -10.18 1.51 -3.70
N LYS A 38 -10.69 0.66 -2.81
CA LYS A 38 -11.30 1.09 -1.55
C LYS A 38 -10.54 0.46 -0.40
N ILE A 39 -10.25 1.24 0.63
CA ILE A 39 -9.59 0.80 1.86
C ILE A 39 -10.55 1.01 3.03
N PHE A 40 -10.67 -0.01 3.86
CA PHE A 40 -11.58 -0.07 4.99
C PHE A 40 -10.82 -0.43 6.26
N ASP A 41 -11.39 -0.06 7.40
CA ASP A 41 -10.98 -0.53 8.71
C ASP A 41 -11.65 -1.88 9.04
N PRO A 42 -11.43 -2.47 10.23
CA PRO A 42 -12.01 -3.76 10.60
C PRO A 42 -13.53 -3.73 10.86
N THR A 43 -14.12 -2.53 10.92
CA THR A 43 -15.57 -2.31 11.16
C THR A 43 -16.34 -2.03 9.87
N ASP A 44 -15.70 -2.26 8.72
CA ASP A 44 -16.21 -1.97 7.38
C ASP A 44 -16.41 -0.46 7.10
N GLU A 45 -15.83 0.44 7.93
CA GLU A 45 -15.85 1.87 7.64
C GLU A 45 -14.86 2.19 6.51
N LEU A 46 -15.36 2.93 5.50
CA LEU A 46 -14.52 3.37 4.40
C LEU A 46 -13.52 4.43 4.90
N ILE A 47 -12.23 4.16 4.68
CA ILE A 47 -11.14 5.05 5.08
C ILE A 47 -10.64 5.87 3.91
N LEU A 48 -10.51 5.24 2.74
CA LEU A 48 -9.97 5.88 1.55
C LEU A 48 -10.56 5.25 0.29
N GLU A 49 -10.93 6.08 -0.68
CA GLU A 49 -11.33 5.65 -2.01
C GLU A 49 -10.42 6.31 -3.04
N LEU A 50 -9.84 5.49 -3.92
CA LEU A 50 -8.87 5.92 -4.91
C LEU A 50 -9.28 5.46 -6.29
N GLN A 51 -9.11 6.35 -7.28
CA GLN A 51 -9.10 5.97 -8.68
C GLN A 51 -7.66 5.84 -9.16
N SER A 52 -7.25 4.63 -9.56
CA SER A 52 -5.94 4.40 -10.15
C SER A 52 -5.97 4.69 -11.64
N TYR A 53 -5.01 5.48 -12.12
CA TYR A 53 -4.81 5.74 -13.54
C TYR A 53 -3.51 5.10 -14.01
N GLU A 54 -3.62 4.11 -14.90
CA GLU A 54 -2.47 3.52 -15.57
C GLU A 54 -2.22 4.24 -16.90
N THR A 55 -1.42 5.30 -16.86
CA THR A 55 -0.91 5.93 -18.08
C THR A 55 0.20 5.08 -18.70
N PRO A 56 0.21 4.86 -20.03
CA PRO A 56 1.15 3.94 -20.68
C PRO A 56 2.64 4.32 -20.58
N PHE A 57 2.98 5.55 -20.15
CA PHE A 57 4.37 6.03 -20.10
C PHE A 57 4.71 6.86 -18.83
N SER A 58 3.86 6.82 -17.80
CA SER A 58 4.10 7.53 -16.53
C SER A 58 3.80 6.64 -15.34
N SER A 59 4.42 6.94 -14.20
CA SER A 59 4.09 6.31 -12.92
C SER A 59 2.58 6.44 -12.66
N ALA A 60 1.95 5.32 -12.31
CA ALA A 60 0.54 5.32 -11.92
C ALA A 60 0.31 6.39 -10.83
N LYS A 61 -0.66 7.26 -11.10
CA LYS A 61 -1.16 8.25 -10.15
C LYS A 61 -2.50 7.77 -9.61
N PHE A 62 -2.73 8.04 -8.34
CA PHE A 62 -3.97 7.70 -7.66
C PHE A 62 -4.69 9.00 -7.32
N GLU A 63 -5.89 9.17 -7.85
CA GLU A 63 -6.76 10.29 -7.48
C GLU A 63 -7.56 9.89 -6.23
N ILE A 64 -7.53 10.74 -5.21
CA ILE A 64 -8.31 10.55 -3.98
C ILE A 64 -9.74 11.01 -4.24
N LEU A 65 -10.69 10.08 -4.22
CA LEU A 65 -12.13 10.36 -4.39
C LEU A 65 -12.85 10.55 -3.05
N PHE A 66 -12.39 9.84 -2.01
CA PHE A 66 -12.90 9.96 -0.65
C PHE A 66 -11.76 9.73 0.35
N GLN A 67 -11.82 10.42 1.49
CA GLN A 67 -10.84 10.35 2.55
C GLN A 67 -11.49 10.57 3.91
N ASN A 68 -11.37 9.60 4.80
CA ASN A 68 -11.73 9.77 6.21
C ASN A 68 -10.66 10.62 6.90
N LYS A 69 -11.01 11.88 7.19
CA LYS A 69 -10.11 12.87 7.77
C LYS A 69 -9.63 12.52 9.19
N ASN A 70 -10.32 11.65 9.91
CA ASN A 70 -9.85 11.27 11.25
C ASN A 70 -8.62 10.35 11.17
N ILE A 71 -8.52 9.54 10.11
CA ILE A 71 -7.49 8.50 9.99
C ILE A 71 -6.40 8.87 8.98
N THR A 72 -6.75 9.64 7.95
CA THR A 72 -5.85 9.89 6.82
C THR A 72 -5.68 11.36 6.46
N LYS A 73 -6.21 12.33 7.24
CA LYS A 73 -6.28 13.77 6.87
C LYS A 73 -5.01 14.35 6.26
N ASP A 74 -3.85 13.93 6.76
CA ASP A 74 -2.60 14.59 6.39
C ASP A 74 -2.12 14.11 5.02
N ILE A 75 -2.67 13.04 4.44
CA ILE A 75 -2.28 12.51 3.12
C ILE A 75 -2.85 13.40 2.02
N THR A 76 -1.97 13.94 1.18
CA THR A 76 -2.33 14.84 0.08
C THR A 76 -2.16 14.22 -1.29
N GLU A 77 -1.18 13.34 -1.45
CA GLU A 77 -0.87 12.70 -2.72
C GLU A 77 -0.38 11.28 -2.52
N ILE A 78 -0.86 10.37 -3.38
CA ILE A 78 -0.41 8.99 -3.45
C ILE A 78 0.06 8.70 -4.88
N THR A 79 1.31 8.25 -4.99
CA THR A 79 1.87 7.74 -6.24
C THR A 79 2.30 6.29 -6.06
N LYS A 80 2.74 5.63 -7.13
CA LYS A 80 3.34 4.29 -7.03
C LYS A 80 4.54 4.21 -6.07
N THR A 81 5.26 5.32 -5.88
CA THR A 81 6.57 5.34 -5.19
C THR A 81 6.62 6.30 -4.02
N SER A 82 5.55 7.04 -3.72
CA SER A 82 5.56 8.03 -2.65
C SER A 82 4.18 8.29 -2.06
N LEU A 83 4.22 8.74 -0.82
CA LEU A 83 3.09 9.28 -0.07
C LEU A 83 3.49 10.67 0.44
N SER A 84 2.74 11.71 0.07
CA SER A 84 2.99 13.09 0.48
C SER A 84 1.97 13.54 1.52
N PHE A 85 2.39 14.46 2.39
CA PHE A 85 1.55 15.03 3.44
C PHE A 85 1.44 16.56 3.38
N ASP A 86 0.41 17.13 3.99
CA ASP A 86 0.15 18.60 4.06
C ASP A 86 1.34 19.42 4.62
N GLN A 87 2.22 18.80 5.41
CA GLN A 87 3.40 19.45 6.01
C GLN A 87 4.67 19.37 5.15
N ASN A 88 4.55 19.18 3.83
CA ASN A 88 5.68 18.95 2.91
C ASN A 88 6.56 17.73 3.28
N ARG A 89 6.04 16.81 4.09
CA ARG A 89 6.70 15.54 4.38
C ARG A 89 6.39 14.58 3.23
N THR A 90 7.37 13.79 2.81
CA THR A 90 7.15 12.75 1.79
C THR A 90 7.82 11.46 2.24
N ILE A 91 7.02 10.42 2.36
CA ILE A 91 7.52 9.06 2.49
C ILE A 91 7.78 8.51 1.09
N LYS A 92 9.00 8.03 0.84
CA LYS A 92 9.39 7.42 -0.44
C LYS A 92 9.59 5.92 -0.29
N ARG A 93 9.03 5.17 -1.22
CA ARG A 93 9.29 3.74 -1.41
C ARG A 93 10.39 3.56 -2.44
N ILE A 94 11.49 2.96 -2.02
CA ILE A 94 12.64 2.65 -2.88
C ILE A 94 12.71 1.13 -3.07
N SER A 95 12.87 0.68 -4.32
CA SER A 95 13.12 -0.74 -4.61
C SER A 95 14.60 -1.03 -4.46
N GLU A 96 14.96 -2.02 -3.65
CA GLU A 96 16.33 -2.54 -3.64
C GLU A 96 16.45 -3.50 -4.83
N LYS A 97 17.39 -3.23 -5.73
CA LYS A 97 17.58 -3.98 -6.99
C LYS A 97 18.21 -5.36 -6.73
N TYR A 98 17.51 -6.29 -6.11
CA TYR A 98 18.03 -7.66 -5.92
C TYR A 98 16.94 -8.72 -6.08
N PHE A 99 17.04 -9.46 -7.19
CA PHE A 99 16.29 -10.67 -7.59
C PHE A 99 14.75 -10.54 -7.82
N PRO A 100 14.23 -11.12 -8.92
CA PRO A 100 12.82 -10.95 -9.33
C PRO A 100 11.80 -11.62 -8.39
N PHE A 101 12.22 -12.60 -7.57
CA PHE A 101 11.31 -13.38 -6.71
C PHE A 101 11.22 -12.86 -5.27
N ASN A 102 12.14 -12.00 -4.84
CA ASN A 102 12.17 -11.43 -3.49
C ASN A 102 12.11 -9.91 -3.60
N LEU A 103 10.89 -9.38 -3.70
CA LEU A 103 10.66 -7.94 -3.77
C LEU A 103 10.99 -7.31 -2.42
N LYS A 104 12.21 -6.78 -2.30
CA LYS A 104 12.62 -5.98 -1.15
C LYS A 104 12.48 -4.50 -1.48
N HIS A 105 11.62 -3.84 -0.73
CA HIS A 105 11.45 -2.39 -0.79
C HIS A 105 11.75 -1.80 0.58
N SER A 106 12.21 -0.56 0.58
CA SER A 106 12.46 0.19 1.80
C SER A 106 11.66 1.49 1.75
N TYR A 107 11.10 1.89 2.88
CA TYR A 107 10.42 3.18 3.04
C TYR A 107 11.33 4.15 3.77
N PHE A 108 11.37 5.39 3.29
CA PHE A 108 12.20 6.45 3.83
C PHE A 108 11.39 7.73 4.02
N LEU A 109 11.68 8.47 5.10
CA LEU A 109 11.35 9.88 5.22
C LEU A 109 12.66 10.65 5.06
N ASP A 110 12.77 11.46 4.01
CA ASP A 110 14.02 12.09 3.59
C ASP A 110 15.17 11.07 3.42
N LYS A 111 16.15 11.07 4.34
CA LYS A 111 17.28 10.14 4.37
C LYS A 111 17.16 9.08 5.48
N ILE A 112 16.11 9.14 6.29
CA ILE A 112 15.90 8.26 7.43
C ILE A 112 15.07 7.06 6.95
N LYS A 113 15.62 5.85 7.13
CA LYS A 113 14.91 4.61 6.79
C LYS A 113 13.87 4.31 7.86
N LEU A 114 12.61 4.22 7.45
CA LEU A 114 11.50 3.90 8.34
C LEU A 114 11.32 2.39 8.51
N THR A 115 11.33 1.64 7.40
CA THR A 115 11.09 0.19 7.42
C THR A 115 11.56 -0.53 6.18
N ASP A 116 11.77 -1.83 6.32
CA ASP A 116 11.87 -2.79 5.22
C ASP A 116 10.52 -3.46 4.95
N MET A 117 10.22 -3.63 3.68
CA MET A 117 9.13 -4.45 3.14
C MET A 117 9.74 -5.63 2.40
N LYS A 118 9.36 -6.84 2.77
CA LYS A 118 9.77 -8.08 2.10
C LYS A 118 8.52 -8.78 1.56
N GLY A 119 8.42 -8.85 0.24
CA GLY A 119 7.43 -9.70 -0.42
C GLY A 119 7.96 -11.11 -0.61
N LYS A 120 7.16 -12.12 -0.25
CA LYS A 120 7.38 -13.51 -0.64
C LYS A 120 6.18 -13.99 -1.47
N PHE A 121 6.47 -14.63 -2.60
CA PHE A 121 5.44 -15.35 -3.34
C PHE A 121 5.38 -16.78 -2.81
N TRP A 122 4.22 -17.18 -2.29
CA TRP A 122 3.94 -18.57 -1.94
C TRP A 122 2.80 -19.02 -2.85
N SER A 123 3.15 -19.85 -3.84
CA SER A 123 2.26 -20.33 -4.90
C SER A 123 1.47 -19.20 -5.60
N THR A 124 0.14 -19.21 -5.51
CA THR A 124 -0.81 -18.29 -6.16
C THR A 124 -1.22 -17.11 -5.30
N THR A 125 -0.70 -17.01 -4.07
CA THR A 125 -1.01 -15.93 -3.11
C THR A 125 0.23 -15.14 -2.76
N GLN A 126 0.16 -13.81 -2.90
CA GLN A 126 1.22 -12.93 -2.43
C GLN A 126 1.09 -12.71 -0.91
N LYS A 127 2.18 -12.98 -0.17
CA LYS A 127 2.31 -12.58 1.23
C LYS A 127 3.41 -11.54 1.34
N ILE A 128 3.08 -10.37 1.86
CA ILE A 128 4.03 -9.31 2.14
C ILE A 128 4.20 -9.24 3.66
N SER A 129 5.45 -9.20 4.12
CA SER A 129 5.77 -8.95 5.51
C SER A 129 6.50 -7.62 5.62
N LEU A 130 6.05 -6.78 6.55
CA LEU A 130 6.73 -5.57 6.95
C LEU A 130 7.43 -5.85 8.28
N ASN A 131 8.73 -5.60 8.33
CA ASN A 131 9.47 -5.62 9.57
C ASN A 131 9.75 -4.19 10.01
N LEU A 132 8.93 -3.72 10.95
CA LEU A 132 8.90 -2.33 11.38
C LEU A 132 9.76 -2.16 12.63
N ASN A 133 10.62 -1.14 12.61
CA ASN A 133 11.30 -0.63 13.79
C ASN A 133 10.31 0.21 14.61
N MET A 134 10.29 0.05 15.94
CA MET A 134 9.31 0.71 16.81
C MET A 134 9.55 2.22 16.94
N GLU A 135 10.76 2.70 16.60
CA GLU A 135 11.16 4.12 16.68
C GLU A 135 10.31 5.05 15.80
N HIS A 136 9.50 4.51 14.88
CA HIS A 136 8.73 5.26 13.88
C HIS A 136 7.27 4.81 13.77
N GLU A 137 6.64 4.44 14.90
CA GLU A 137 5.29 3.87 14.94
C GLU A 137 4.23 4.76 14.28
N GLU A 138 4.39 6.08 14.35
CA GLU A 138 3.48 7.07 13.73
C GLU A 138 3.35 6.92 12.20
N PHE A 139 4.34 6.33 11.52
CA PHE A 139 4.33 6.16 10.07
C PHE A 139 3.78 4.81 9.60
N ILE A 140 3.40 3.92 10.53
CA ILE A 140 2.95 2.57 10.19
C ILE A 140 1.67 2.61 9.37
N ASN A 141 0.63 3.29 9.86
CA ASN A 141 -0.65 3.38 9.16
C ASN A 141 -0.50 4.05 7.79
N PRO A 142 0.21 5.19 7.66
CA PRO A 142 0.52 5.77 6.34
C PRO A 142 1.21 4.79 5.37
N ILE A 143 2.19 4.03 5.84
CA ILE A 143 2.91 3.05 5.01
C ILE A 143 1.99 1.91 4.58
N ILE A 144 1.15 1.40 5.50
CA ILE A 144 0.13 0.38 5.19
C ILE A 144 -0.83 0.91 4.12
N ILE A 145 -1.37 2.12 4.30
CA ILE A 145 -2.26 2.76 3.34
C ILE A 145 -1.59 2.82 1.97
N HIS A 146 -0.35 3.32 1.87
CA HIS A 146 0.36 3.38 0.60
C HIS A 146 0.56 1.99 -0.04
N ILE A 147 0.82 0.93 0.75
CA ILE A 147 0.93 -0.43 0.22
C ILE A 147 -0.43 -0.89 -0.33
N LEU A 148 -1.50 -0.71 0.42
CA LEU A 148 -2.85 -1.05 -0.01
C LEU A 148 -3.23 -0.29 -1.28
N SER A 149 -2.97 1.01 -1.36
CA SER A 149 -3.22 1.82 -2.55
C SER A 149 -2.46 1.33 -3.78
N THR A 150 -1.20 0.91 -3.62
CA THR A 150 -0.31 0.63 -4.76
C THR A 150 -0.21 -0.84 -5.15
N LYS A 151 -0.66 -1.76 -4.31
CA LYS A 151 -0.57 -3.21 -4.53
C LYS A 151 -1.92 -3.91 -4.69
N THR A 152 -3.01 -3.29 -4.30
CA THR A 152 -4.36 -3.83 -4.52
C THR A 152 -4.62 -3.98 -6.01
N GLY A 153 -5.11 -5.14 -6.45
CA GLY A 153 -5.33 -5.43 -7.87
C GLY A 153 -4.09 -5.73 -8.70
N TYR A 154 -2.89 -5.72 -8.11
CA TYR A 154 -1.69 -6.07 -8.83
C TYR A 154 -1.64 -7.59 -9.00
N ASN A 155 -1.81 -8.08 -10.23
CA ASN A 155 -1.77 -9.52 -10.48
C ASN A 155 -0.32 -10.06 -10.30
N SER A 156 -0.09 -10.86 -9.27
CA SER A 156 1.19 -11.56 -9.09
C SER A 156 1.49 -12.58 -10.20
N ASN A 157 0.45 -13.02 -10.93
CA ASN A 157 0.54 -14.09 -11.93
C ASN A 157 0.69 -13.56 -13.37
N SER A 158 0.83 -12.26 -13.59
CA SER A 158 0.99 -11.67 -14.92
C SER A 158 2.46 -11.49 -15.34
N VAL A 159 3.32 -12.45 -14.98
CA VAL A 159 4.68 -12.57 -15.54
C VAL A 159 4.64 -13.49 -16.75
#